data_AF-A0A524IPN5-F1
#
_entry.id   AF-A0A524IPN5-F1
#
_cell.length_a   1.000
_cell.length_b   1.000
_cell.length_c   1.000
_cell.angle_alpha   90.00
_cell.angle_beta   90.00
_cell.angle_gamma   90.00
#
_symmetry.space_group_name_H-M   'P 1'
#
loop_
_entity.id
_entity.type
_entity.pdbx_description
1 polymer ?
#
loop_
_entity_poly.entity_id
_entity_poly.type
_entity_poly.pdbx_seq_one_letter_code
_entity_poly.pdbx_strand_id
1 'polypeptide(L)'
;MELFAISGLLNGLAAIGLAAFIYFRRPRDPRHWTFGLFGISTAIWSFGYFAWQISESETYALFNLRLLMAGAIFIPITFLHHVLYLLKKEIPWKNVIKWNYIVGGIFLVFDATPLY
;
A
#
# COMPACT_ATOMS: atom_id res chain seq x y z
N MET A 1 12.54 -19.62 -10.17
CA MET A 1 12.06 -18.46 -9.41
C MET A 1 11.70 -18.93 -8.02
N GLU A 2 12.20 -18.23 -7.01
CA GLU A 2 11.87 -18.51 -5.62
C GLU A 2 10.35 -18.43 -5.38
N LEU A 3 9.82 -19.34 -4.59
CA LEU A 3 8.38 -19.45 -4.30
C LEU A 3 7.81 -18.13 -3.71
N PHE A 4 8.66 -17.41 -2.99
CA PHE A 4 8.37 -16.09 -2.43
C PHE A 4 8.13 -15.01 -3.50
N ALA A 5 8.90 -14.99 -4.59
CA ALA A 5 8.77 -14.00 -5.64
C ALA A 5 7.40 -14.16 -6.33
N ILE A 6 7.05 -15.40 -6.67
CA ILE A 6 5.76 -15.73 -7.29
C ILE A 6 4.60 -15.31 -6.36
N SER A 7 4.74 -15.52 -5.05
CA SER A 7 3.72 -15.10 -4.08
C SER A 7 3.50 -13.58 -4.08
N GLY A 8 4.58 -12.78 -4.19
CA GLY A 8 4.49 -11.33 -4.33
C GLY A 8 3.75 -10.92 -5.61
N LEU A 9 4.09 -11.53 -6.74
CA LEU A 9 3.43 -11.22 -8.02
C LEU A 9 1.92 -11.51 -7.98
N LEU A 10 1.53 -12.70 -7.49
CA LEU A 10 0.12 -13.10 -7.40
C LEU A 10 -0.65 -12.20 -6.42
N ASN A 11 -0.07 -11.85 -5.28
CA ASN A 11 -0.67 -10.92 -4.33
C ASN A 11 -0.87 -9.54 -4.94
N GLY A 12 0.11 -9.02 -5.70
CA GLY A 12 0.01 -7.73 -6.36
C GLY A 12 -1.11 -7.70 -7.41
N LEU A 13 -1.19 -8.73 -8.25
CA LEU A 13 -2.25 -8.88 -9.25
C LEU A 13 -3.64 -9.01 -8.60
N ALA A 14 -3.76 -9.81 -7.54
CA ALA A 14 -5.02 -9.94 -6.81
C ALA A 14 -5.44 -8.62 -6.15
N ALA A 15 -4.50 -7.93 -5.48
CA ALA A 15 -4.75 -6.68 -4.80
C ALA A 15 -5.19 -5.57 -5.78
N ILE A 16 -4.47 -5.39 -6.89
CA ILE A 16 -4.83 -4.36 -7.88
C ILE A 16 -6.12 -4.70 -8.63
N GLY A 17 -6.36 -5.99 -8.93
CA GLY A 17 -7.59 -6.46 -9.55
C GLY A 17 -8.82 -6.19 -8.67
N LEU A 18 -8.73 -6.53 -7.37
CA LEU A 18 -9.79 -6.24 -6.40
C LEU A 18 -9.96 -4.73 -6.17
N ALA A 19 -8.86 -3.97 -6.07
CA ALA A 19 -8.90 -2.52 -5.92
C ALA A 19 -9.64 -1.87 -7.07
N ALA A 20 -9.28 -2.22 -8.31
CA ALA A 20 -9.93 -1.73 -9.52
C ALA A 20 -11.41 -2.12 -9.53
N PHE A 21 -11.72 -3.41 -9.33
CA PHE A 21 -13.08 -3.92 -9.34
C PHE A 21 -14.00 -3.19 -8.34
N ILE A 22 -13.52 -2.97 -7.11
CA ILE A 22 -14.30 -2.27 -6.08
C ILE A 22 -14.36 -0.77 -6.37
N TYR A 23 -13.24 -0.11 -6.69
CA TYR A 23 -13.22 1.32 -6.97
C TYR A 23 -14.19 1.70 -8.10
N PHE A 24 -14.14 0.99 -9.24
CA PHE A 24 -14.92 1.33 -10.42
C PHE A 24 -16.43 1.11 -10.25
N ARG A 25 -16.88 0.35 -9.24
CA ARG A 25 -18.32 0.22 -8.96
C ARG A 25 -18.95 1.52 -8.52
N ARG A 26 -18.28 2.29 -7.65
CA ARG A 26 -18.76 3.60 -7.17
C ARG A 26 -17.60 4.52 -6.79
N PRO A 27 -16.90 5.14 -7.75
CA PRO A 27 -15.68 5.94 -7.49
C PRO A 27 -15.87 7.12 -6.51
N ARG A 28 -17.10 7.65 -6.41
CA ARG A 28 -17.45 8.77 -5.52
C ARG A 28 -17.84 8.32 -4.11
N ASP A 29 -18.06 7.03 -3.88
CA ASP A 29 -18.43 6.49 -2.58
C ASP A 29 -17.14 6.23 -1.78
N PRO A 30 -16.99 6.82 -0.58
CA PRO A 30 -15.77 6.67 0.20
C PRO A 30 -15.48 5.25 0.63
N ARG A 31 -16.47 4.37 0.71
CA ARG A 31 -16.24 2.95 0.99
C ARG A 31 -15.50 2.26 -0.16
N HIS A 32 -15.59 2.77 -1.38
CA HIS A 32 -15.00 2.15 -2.57
C HIS A 32 -13.62 2.74 -2.85
N TRP A 33 -13.44 4.06 -2.79
CA TRP A 33 -12.13 4.66 -3.04
C TRP A 33 -11.14 4.44 -1.89
N THR A 34 -11.58 4.37 -0.64
CA THR A 34 -10.68 3.99 0.48
C THR A 34 -10.20 2.55 0.37
N PHE A 35 -11.06 1.63 -0.11
CA PHE A 35 -10.65 0.27 -0.45
C PHE A 35 -9.63 0.27 -1.59
N GLY A 36 -9.85 1.12 -2.60
CA GLY A 36 -8.91 1.33 -3.70
C GLY A 36 -7.52 1.73 -3.19
N LEU A 37 -7.44 2.68 -2.24
CA LEU A 37 -6.17 3.08 -1.62
C LEU A 37 -5.50 1.91 -0.90
N PHE A 38 -6.25 1.14 -0.13
CA PHE A 38 -5.74 -0.05 0.57
C PHE A 38 -5.17 -1.09 -0.40
N GLY A 39 -5.90 -1.40 -1.47
CA GLY A 39 -5.44 -2.34 -2.48
C GLY A 39 -4.24 -1.82 -3.28
N ILE A 40 -4.16 -0.51 -3.57
CA ILE A 40 -2.98 0.09 -4.21
C ILE A 40 -1.75 0.00 -3.30
N SER A 41 -1.85 0.34 -2.02
CA SER A 41 -0.75 0.19 -1.06
C SER A 41 -0.27 -1.25 -0.97
N THR A 42 -1.21 -2.21 -0.95
CA THR A 42 -0.91 -3.65 -0.95
C THR A 42 -0.24 -4.10 -2.25
N ALA A 43 -0.68 -3.58 -3.39
CA ALA A 43 -0.08 -3.88 -4.69
C ALA A 43 1.34 -3.33 -4.82
N ILE A 44 1.59 -2.09 -4.37
CA ILE A 44 2.94 -1.48 -4.35
C ILE A 44 3.88 -2.35 -3.52
N TRP A 45 3.46 -2.74 -2.30
CA TRP A 45 4.25 -3.64 -1.46
C TRP A 45 4.52 -4.98 -2.17
N SER A 46 3.50 -5.58 -2.77
CA SER A 46 3.60 -6.91 -3.39
C SER A 46 4.49 -6.92 -4.65
N PHE A 47 4.36 -5.90 -5.50
CA PHE A 47 5.18 -5.77 -6.71
C PHE A 47 6.62 -5.40 -6.38
N GLY A 48 6.84 -4.52 -5.40
CA GLY A 48 8.19 -4.25 -4.90
C GLY A 48 8.81 -5.52 -4.30
N TYR A 49 8.04 -6.30 -3.54
CA TYR A 49 8.45 -7.60 -2.98
C TYR A 49 8.88 -8.60 -4.06
N PHE A 50 8.11 -8.72 -5.13
CA PHE A 50 8.51 -9.53 -6.28
C PHE A 50 9.80 -9.01 -6.93
N ALA A 51 9.86 -7.70 -7.19
CA ALA A 51 10.91 -7.09 -7.98
C ALA A 51 12.30 -7.12 -7.31
N TRP A 52 12.39 -6.96 -5.97
CA TRP A 52 13.69 -7.06 -5.29
C TRP A 52 14.26 -8.49 -5.33
N GLN A 53 13.40 -9.51 -5.28
CA GLN A 53 13.84 -10.92 -5.27
C GLN A 53 14.37 -11.42 -6.61
N ILE A 54 13.91 -10.83 -7.71
CA ILE A 54 14.39 -11.16 -9.06
C ILE A 54 15.47 -10.20 -9.54
N SER A 55 15.93 -9.28 -8.69
CA SER A 55 16.89 -8.27 -9.08
C SER A 55 18.31 -8.83 -9.12
N GLU A 56 19.02 -8.59 -10.21
CA GLU A 56 20.43 -8.99 -10.38
C GLU A 56 21.43 -7.90 -9.92
N SER A 57 20.91 -6.75 -9.48
CA SER A 57 21.71 -5.57 -9.12
C SER A 57 21.29 -5.05 -7.76
N GLU A 58 22.27 -4.82 -6.88
CA GLU A 58 22.07 -4.25 -5.55
C GLU A 58 21.28 -2.93 -5.60
N THR A 59 21.62 -2.04 -6.54
CA THR A 59 20.95 -0.74 -6.70
C THR A 59 19.46 -0.90 -7.00
N TYR A 60 19.10 -1.84 -7.90
CA TYR A 60 17.70 -2.09 -8.24
C TYR A 60 16.98 -2.86 -7.11
N ALA A 61 17.66 -3.76 -6.41
CA ALA A 61 17.09 -4.43 -5.24
C ALA A 61 16.75 -3.43 -4.15
N LEU A 62 17.67 -2.52 -3.80
CA LEU A 62 17.45 -1.48 -2.80
C LEU A 62 16.32 -0.53 -3.20
N PHE A 63 16.25 -0.12 -4.47
CA PHE A 63 15.14 0.70 -4.96
C PHE A 63 13.79 0.00 -4.78
N ASN A 64 13.70 -1.29 -5.10
CA ASN A 64 12.45 -2.04 -4.96
C ASN A 64 12.10 -2.34 -3.49
N LEU A 65 13.11 -2.47 -2.60
CA LEU A 65 12.90 -2.51 -1.16
C LEU A 65 12.31 -1.19 -0.64
N ARG A 66 12.80 -0.04 -1.07
CA ARG A 66 12.20 1.26 -0.70
C ARG A 66 10.78 1.39 -1.25
N LEU A 67 10.57 1.00 -2.51
CA LEU A 67 9.23 1.00 -3.10
C LEU A 67 8.26 0.10 -2.33
N LEU A 68 8.67 -1.11 -1.92
CA LEU A 68 7.80 -1.99 -1.15
C LEU A 68 7.52 -1.44 0.24
N MET A 69 8.52 -0.82 0.88
CA MET A 69 8.38 -0.18 2.19
C MET A 69 7.40 1.01 2.14
N ALA A 70 7.43 1.81 1.08
CA ALA A 70 6.40 2.82 0.82
C ALA A 70 4.99 2.21 0.84
N GLY A 71 4.79 1.08 0.14
CA GLY A 71 3.54 0.33 0.21
C GLY A 71 3.20 -0.11 1.65
N ALA A 72 4.16 -0.73 2.34
CA ALA A 72 4.01 -1.23 3.70
C ALA A 72 3.64 -0.14 4.72
N ILE A 73 4.21 1.05 4.62
CA ILE A 73 3.88 2.21 5.45
C ILE A 73 2.40 2.58 5.31
N PHE A 74 1.88 2.59 4.08
CA PHE A 74 0.50 3.01 3.82
C PHE A 74 -0.55 1.93 3.97
N ILE A 75 -0.21 0.63 3.95
CA ILE A 75 -1.16 -0.48 4.18
C ILE A 75 -2.00 -0.28 5.46
N PRO A 76 -1.42 -0.13 6.67
CA PRO A 76 -2.21 0.01 7.89
C PRO A 76 -3.01 1.31 7.92
N ILE A 77 -2.48 2.39 7.35
CA ILE A 77 -3.12 3.71 7.31
C ILE A 77 -4.38 3.66 6.43
N THR A 78 -4.24 3.14 5.21
CA THR A 78 -5.33 3.02 4.23
C THR A 78 -6.34 1.96 4.64
N PHE A 79 -5.90 0.88 5.29
CA PHE A 79 -6.80 -0.11 5.88
C PHE A 79 -7.66 0.48 7.00
N LEU A 80 -7.07 1.20 7.95
CA LEU A 80 -7.80 1.89 9.02
C LEU A 80 -8.81 2.90 8.43
N HIS A 81 -8.36 3.68 7.45
CA HIS A 81 -9.21 4.63 6.74
C HIS A 81 -10.41 3.93 6.10
N HIS A 82 -10.19 2.80 5.43
CA HIS A 82 -11.25 2.01 4.82
C HIS A 82 -12.24 1.44 5.86
N VAL A 83 -11.74 0.82 6.92
CA VAL A 83 -12.58 0.23 7.99
C VAL A 83 -13.46 1.29 8.64
N LEU A 84 -12.94 2.49 8.90
CA LEU A 84 -13.72 3.57 9.51
C LEU A 84 -14.89 4.02 8.62
N TYR A 85 -14.68 4.15 7.31
CA TYR A 85 -15.76 4.46 6.36
C TYR A 85 -16.73 3.29 6.16
N LEU A 86 -16.23 2.05 6.17
CA LEU A 86 -17.06 0.85 6.09
C LEU A 86 -18.03 0.76 7.29
N LEU A 87 -17.55 1.11 8.48
CA LEU A 87 -18.30 1.09 9.73
C LEU A 87 -19.07 2.39 10.02
N LYS A 88 -18.97 3.40 9.15
CA LYS A 88 -19.56 4.75 9.35
C LYS A 88 -19.10 5.43 10.64
N LYS A 89 -17.82 5.28 10.98
CA LYS A 89 -17.16 5.84 12.17
C LYS A 89 -16.10 6.89 11.82
N GLU A 90 -16.06 7.39 10.60
CA GLU A 90 -15.07 8.34 10.12
C GLU A 90 -15.10 9.69 10.86
N ILE A 91 -16.28 10.17 11.26
CA ILE A 91 -16.45 11.49 11.88
C ILE A 91 -15.66 11.63 13.19
N PRO A 92 -15.85 10.75 14.21
CA PRO A 92 -15.08 10.83 15.45
C PRO A 92 -13.58 10.56 15.26
N TRP A 93 -13.19 9.81 14.22
CA TRP A 93 -11.81 9.39 13.99
C TRP A 93 -11.08 10.20 12.90
N LYS A 94 -11.69 11.26 12.36
CA LYS A 94 -11.12 12.04 11.24
C LYS A 94 -9.71 12.57 11.51
N ASN A 95 -9.45 12.98 12.75
CA ASN A 95 -8.14 13.49 13.15
C ASN A 95 -7.11 12.36 13.22
N VAL A 96 -7.51 11.18 13.68
CA VAL A 96 -6.64 10.00 13.70
C VAL A 96 -6.26 9.58 12.29
N ILE A 97 -7.22 9.58 11.34
CA ILE A 97 -6.93 9.33 9.92
C ILE A 97 -5.90 10.35 9.42
N LYS A 98 -6.16 11.65 9.60
CA LYS A 98 -5.27 12.74 9.15
C LYS A 98 -3.85 12.59 9.71
N TRP A 99 -3.71 12.36 11.02
CA TRP A 99 -2.41 12.23 11.66
C TRP A 99 -1.66 10.98 11.20
N ASN A 100 -2.35 9.86 10.96
CA ASN A 100 -1.71 8.67 10.39
C ASN A 100 -1.11 8.94 9.00
N TYR A 101 -1.82 9.67 8.12
CA TYR A 101 -1.25 10.07 6.83
C TYR A 101 -0.04 11.01 6.97
N ILE A 102 -0.06 11.93 7.94
CA ILE A 102 1.08 12.82 8.21
C ILE A 102 2.30 12.01 8.67
N VAL A 103 2.11 11.11 9.64
CA VAL A 103 3.19 10.23 10.14
C VAL A 103 3.69 9.30 9.03
N GLY A 104 2.79 8.72 8.24
CA GLY A 104 3.16 7.91 7.07
C GLY A 104 3.97 8.70 6.03
N GLY A 105 3.63 9.96 5.79
CA GLY A 105 4.42 10.84 4.94
C GLY A 105 5.83 11.11 5.48
N ILE A 106 5.97 11.30 6.80
CA ILE A 106 7.27 11.46 7.45
C ILE A 106 8.10 10.17 7.31
N PHE A 107 7.50 9.00 7.55
CA PHE A 107 8.18 7.72 7.36
C PHE A 107 8.56 7.44 5.91
N LEU A 108 7.72 7.84 4.94
CA LEU A 108 8.06 7.73 3.52
C LEU A 108 9.29 8.59 3.16
N VAL A 109 9.41 9.78 3.73
CA VAL A 109 10.61 10.61 3.53
C VAL A 109 11.84 9.94 4.12
N PHE A 110 11.73 9.35 5.32
CA PHE A 110 12.85 8.63 5.94
C PHE A 110 13.24 7.36 5.18
N ASP A 111 12.29 6.64 4.60
CA ASP A 111 12.53 5.46 3.75
C ASP A 111 13.39 5.79 2.51
N ALA A 112 13.35 7.04 2.03
CA ALA A 112 14.19 7.49 0.93
C ALA A 112 15.61 7.92 1.35
N THR A 113 15.92 7.96 2.65
CA THR A 113 17.21 8.44 3.15
C THR A 113 18.27 7.34 3.19
N PRO A 114 19.58 7.65 3.13
CA PRO A 114 20.64 6.64 3.26
C PRO A 114 20.72 5.97 4.64
N LEU A 115 19.98 6.46 5.64
CA LEU A 115 19.95 5.91 6.98
C LEU A 115 19.07 4.66 7.08
N TYR A 116 18.19 4.43 6.09
CA TYR A 116 17.20 3.35 6.04
C TYR A 116 16.99 2.79 4.61
#